data_AF-A0A534JH36-F1
#
_entry.id   AF-A0A534JH36-F1
#
_cell.length_a   1.000
_cell.length_b   1.000
_cell.length_c   1.000
_cell.angle_alpha   90.00
_cell.angle_beta   90.00
_cell.angle_gamma   90.00
#
_symmetry.space_group_name_H-M   'P 1'
#
loop_
_entity.id
_entity.type
_entity.pdbx_description
1 polymer ?
#
loop_
_entity_poly.entity_id
_entity_poly.type
_entity_poly.pdbx_seq_one_letter_code
_entity_poly.pdbx_strand_id
1 'polypeptide(L)'
;MAAGAGTAAGALAVYLGVRSLESGPLEFRDAIYYPPITDDSPPWWSARVGEPMRVTDFAIWQGAPGLWRQVFDRGRPVEGTGFRVLAIRVPRDDTAFSAPTDVSLPQGVSLYYDDPARDTRIVVLYNRCTHLCCSASWHTSPVPDRLHDYVGSTPTYQVFGEDPIWCQCHDAQYDPMVLTKGRHPRSGLEYVGAANVHGPADRPLPVVPVRVESDILKGTMVDSRWYAYCG
;
A
#
# COMPACT_ATOMS: atom_id res chain seq x y z
N MET A 1 82.19 20.66 -20.65
CA MET A 1 81.05 20.92 -21.56
C MET A 1 80.10 19.73 -21.43
N ALA A 2 78.98 19.93 -20.72
CA ALA A 2 77.59 19.82 -21.22
C ALA A 2 77.19 18.37 -21.58
N ALA A 3 76.41 17.67 -20.73
CA ALA A 3 74.93 17.61 -20.69
C ALA A 3 74.32 16.94 -21.95
N GLY A 4 73.36 16.00 -21.92
CA GLY A 4 72.49 15.47 -20.88
C GLY A 4 71.85 14.14 -21.36
N ALA A 5 71.30 13.34 -20.44
CA ALA A 5 69.86 13.18 -20.22
C ALA A 5 69.29 11.89 -20.84
N GLY A 6 69.43 10.78 -20.11
CA GLY A 6 68.60 9.59 -20.27
C GLY A 6 67.63 9.52 -19.08
N THR A 7 66.36 9.85 -19.31
CA THR A 7 65.32 9.73 -18.28
C THR A 7 64.41 8.54 -18.57
N ALA A 8 64.26 7.73 -17.53
CA ALA A 8 63.49 6.50 -17.42
C ALA A 8 62.01 6.65 -17.78
N ALA A 9 61.48 5.66 -18.50
CA ALA A 9 60.06 5.41 -18.61
C ALA A 9 59.57 4.75 -17.30
N GLY A 10 58.96 5.53 -16.42
CA GLY A 10 58.22 5.03 -15.26
C GLY A 10 56.83 4.57 -15.70
N ALA A 11 56.60 3.25 -15.74
CA ALA A 11 55.26 2.71 -15.87
C ALA A 11 54.54 2.84 -14.51
N LEU A 12 53.66 3.82 -14.38
CA LEU A 12 52.73 3.90 -13.26
C LEU A 12 51.63 2.85 -13.49
N ALA A 13 51.77 1.68 -12.84
CA ALA A 13 50.67 0.73 -12.74
C ALA A 13 49.63 1.30 -11.76
N VAL A 14 48.60 1.97 -12.29
CA VAL A 14 47.41 2.34 -11.53
C VAL A 14 46.64 1.05 -11.26
N TYR A 15 46.83 0.47 -10.07
CA TYR A 15 45.92 -0.56 -9.55
C TYR A 15 44.57 0.12 -9.28
N LEU A 16 43.67 0.08 -10.25
CA LEU A 16 42.24 0.24 -10.00
C LEU A 16 41.80 -0.97 -9.19
N GLY A 17 41.86 -0.84 -7.87
CA GLY A 17 41.20 -1.75 -6.96
C GLY A 17 39.71 -1.71 -7.21
N VAL A 18 39.23 -2.55 -8.12
CA VAL A 18 37.81 -2.90 -8.20
C VAL A 18 37.54 -3.66 -6.91
N ARG A 19 37.12 -2.94 -5.86
CA ARG A 19 36.42 -3.59 -4.75
C ARG A 19 35.20 -4.24 -5.38
N SER A 20 35.27 -5.55 -5.57
CA SER A 20 34.11 -6.37 -5.83
C SER A 20 33.11 -6.07 -4.71
N LEU A 21 32.12 -5.23 -5.01
CA LEU A 21 30.94 -5.08 -4.18
C LEU A 21 30.23 -6.42 -4.28
N GLU A 22 30.59 -7.36 -3.41
CA GLU A 22 29.79 -8.57 -3.22
C GLU A 22 28.40 -8.11 -2.76
N SER A 23 27.48 -7.95 -3.71
CA SER A 23 26.07 -7.66 -3.45
C SER A 23 25.51 -8.82 -2.65
N GLY A 24 25.13 -8.57 -1.40
CA GLY A 24 24.33 -9.53 -0.63
C GLY A 24 22.98 -9.76 -1.33
N PRO A 25 22.28 -10.86 -1.03
CA PRO A 25 21.01 -11.15 -1.68
C PRO A 25 19.99 -10.06 -1.37
N LEU A 26 19.27 -9.60 -2.39
CA LEU A 26 18.10 -8.74 -2.22
C LEU A 26 17.02 -9.50 -1.44
N GLU A 27 16.47 -8.87 -0.41
CA GLU A 27 15.45 -9.45 0.45
C GLU A 27 14.08 -8.87 0.11
N PHE A 28 13.08 -9.74 -0.11
CA PHE A 28 11.68 -9.34 -0.23
C PHE A 28 10.99 -9.52 1.11
N ARG A 29 10.36 -8.46 1.64
CA ARG A 29 9.62 -8.51 2.90
C ARG A 29 8.13 -8.37 2.67
N ASP A 30 7.35 -9.20 3.34
CA ASP A 30 5.88 -9.21 3.26
C ASP A 30 5.21 -8.21 4.21
N ALA A 31 5.96 -7.71 5.20
CA ALA A 31 5.56 -6.60 6.05
C ALA A 31 5.27 -5.34 5.20
N ILE A 32 4.31 -4.56 5.67
CA ILE A 32 3.97 -3.26 5.10
C ILE A 32 4.77 -2.20 5.87
N TYR A 33 5.49 -1.34 5.14
CA TYR A 33 6.34 -0.31 5.74
C TYR A 33 5.74 1.08 5.51
N TYR A 34 5.88 1.98 6.49
CA TYR A 34 5.56 3.39 6.28
C TYR A 34 6.49 4.00 5.22
N PRO A 35 5.95 4.66 4.18
CA PRO A 35 6.72 5.19 3.07
C PRO A 35 7.47 6.46 3.47
N PRO A 36 8.45 6.92 2.67
CA PRO A 36 8.95 8.29 2.75
C PRO A 36 7.80 9.31 2.63
N ILE A 37 7.92 10.43 3.35
CA ILE A 37 6.96 11.54 3.28
C ILE A 37 7.22 12.33 2.01
N THR A 38 6.16 12.62 1.25
CA THR A 38 6.19 13.45 0.03
C THR A 38 5.47 14.79 0.20
N ASP A 39 4.80 14.98 1.35
CA ASP A 39 3.91 16.10 1.58
C ASP A 39 4.55 17.11 2.55
N ASP A 40 4.23 18.39 2.38
CA ASP A 40 4.82 19.48 3.16
C ASP A 40 4.37 19.50 4.63
N SER A 41 3.23 18.88 4.94
CA SER A 41 2.70 18.75 6.29
C SER A 41 2.95 17.33 6.83
N PRO A 42 3.62 17.16 7.98
CA PRO A 42 3.94 15.84 8.49
C PRO A 42 2.65 15.11 8.93
N PRO A 43 2.36 13.92 8.37
CA PRO A 43 1.19 13.14 8.78
C PRO A 43 1.41 12.52 10.17
N TRP A 44 0.34 11.98 10.77
CA TRP A 44 0.38 11.34 12.09
C TRP A 44 1.41 10.21 12.20
N TRP A 45 1.72 9.55 11.08
CA TRP A 45 2.67 8.44 10.99
C TRP A 45 4.11 8.89 10.67
N SER A 46 4.39 10.19 10.57
CA SER A 46 5.69 10.73 10.14
C SER A 46 6.88 10.23 10.95
N ALA A 47 6.73 10.01 12.25
CA ALA A 47 7.78 9.48 13.12
C ALA A 47 8.10 7.99 12.87
N ARG A 48 7.32 7.30 12.04
CA ARG A 48 7.39 5.85 11.80
C ARG A 48 7.93 5.49 10.42
N VAL A 49 8.40 6.47 9.63
CA VAL A 49 8.94 6.25 8.28
C VAL A 49 9.98 5.13 8.29
N GLY A 50 9.80 4.14 7.41
CA GLY A 50 10.69 2.97 7.31
C GLY A 50 10.46 1.88 8.36
N GLU A 51 9.58 2.09 9.34
CA GLU A 51 9.17 1.06 10.29
C GLU A 51 8.06 0.17 9.70
N PRO A 52 7.99 -1.12 10.09
CA PRO A 52 6.86 -1.96 9.74
C PRO A 52 5.60 -1.46 10.46
N MET A 53 4.49 -1.38 9.72
CA MET A 53 3.18 -1.03 10.27
C MET A 53 2.72 -2.08 11.26
N ARG A 54 2.30 -1.63 12.45
CA ARG A 54 1.69 -2.48 13.46
C ARG A 54 0.21 -2.23 13.52
N VAL A 55 -0.55 -3.28 13.81
CA VAL A 55 -2.00 -3.15 13.98
C VAL A 55 -2.36 -2.17 15.10
N THR A 56 -1.50 -2.03 16.10
CA THR A 56 -1.68 -1.12 17.24
C THR A 56 -1.36 0.35 16.94
N ASP A 57 -0.79 0.68 15.78
CA ASP A 57 -0.33 2.05 15.51
C ASP A 57 -1.46 3.04 15.23
N PHE A 58 -2.61 2.53 14.77
CA PHE A 58 -3.73 3.33 14.25
C PHE A 58 -4.75 3.62 15.36
N ALA A 59 -5.27 4.84 15.46
CA ALA A 59 -6.55 5.09 16.11
C ALA A 59 -7.72 4.70 15.18
N ILE A 60 -8.94 4.65 15.71
CA ILE A 60 -10.13 4.47 14.86
C ILE A 60 -10.17 5.58 13.80
N TRP A 61 -10.52 5.19 12.56
CA TRP A 61 -10.51 6.07 11.38
C TRP A 61 -9.15 6.64 10.99
N GLN A 62 -8.05 6.19 11.59
CA GLN A 62 -6.75 6.50 11.02
C GLN A 62 -6.43 5.57 9.86
N GLY A 63 -5.87 6.17 8.81
CA GLY A 63 -5.27 5.45 7.69
C GLY A 63 -3.87 5.97 7.38
N ALA A 64 -3.08 5.14 6.72
CA ALA A 64 -1.75 5.49 6.26
C ALA A 64 -1.42 4.80 4.93
N PRO A 65 -0.73 5.48 4.00
CA PRO A 65 -0.12 4.82 2.86
C PRO A 65 1.01 3.90 3.33
N GLY A 66 1.25 2.82 2.60
CA GLY A 66 2.28 1.83 2.89
C GLY A 66 3.02 1.34 1.64
N LEU A 67 4.20 0.75 1.86
CA LEU A 67 4.96 -0.01 0.87
C LEU A 67 4.93 -1.49 1.24
N TRP A 68 4.28 -2.28 0.40
CA TRP A 68 4.17 -3.73 0.56
C TRP A 68 5.07 -4.46 -0.44
N ARG A 69 5.72 -5.56 -0.04
CA ARG A 69 6.74 -6.25 -0.87
C ARG A 69 7.91 -5.35 -1.26
N GLN A 70 8.26 -4.44 -0.36
CA GLN A 70 9.46 -3.60 -0.46
C GLN A 70 10.71 -4.50 -0.54
N VAL A 71 11.63 -4.14 -1.44
CA VAL A 71 12.93 -4.80 -1.54
C VAL A 71 13.92 -4.13 -0.61
N PHE A 72 14.77 -4.93 0.03
CA PHE A 72 15.84 -4.47 0.89
C PHE A 72 17.21 -4.99 0.38
N ASP A 73 18.21 -4.11 0.39
CA ASP A 73 19.63 -4.46 0.22
C ASP A 73 20.35 -4.21 1.54
N ARG A 74 20.83 -5.29 2.18
CA ARG A 74 21.51 -5.26 3.49
C ARG A 74 20.74 -4.44 4.54
N GLY A 75 19.43 -4.68 4.61
CA GLY A 75 18.53 -4.01 5.56
C GLY A 75 18.09 -2.60 5.19
N ARG A 76 18.59 -2.03 4.08
CA ARG A 76 18.15 -0.72 3.58
C ARG A 76 17.09 -0.88 2.48
N PRO A 77 15.99 -0.11 2.51
CA PRO A 77 14.97 -0.18 1.48
C PRO A 77 15.55 0.29 0.13
N VAL A 78 15.27 -0.45 -0.94
CA VAL A 78 15.61 -0.08 -2.31
C VAL A 78 14.53 0.85 -2.86
N GLU A 79 14.91 2.09 -3.18
CA GLU A 79 14.01 3.10 -3.73
C GLU A 79 13.30 2.61 -5.01
N GLY A 80 12.05 3.01 -5.20
CA GLY A 80 11.26 2.65 -6.38
C GLY A 80 10.72 1.21 -6.38
N THR A 81 10.98 0.42 -5.34
CA THR A 81 10.39 -0.92 -5.17
C THR A 81 9.18 -0.87 -4.24
N GLY A 82 8.45 -1.98 -4.14
CA GLY A 82 7.25 -2.10 -3.32
C GLY A 82 5.97 -1.63 -4.03
N PHE A 83 4.88 -2.30 -3.69
CA PHE A 83 3.52 -1.96 -4.08
C PHE A 83 2.96 -0.92 -3.11
N ARG A 84 2.36 0.14 -3.64
CA ARG A 84 1.65 1.13 -2.82
C ARG A 84 0.38 0.51 -2.28
N VAL A 85 0.17 0.63 -0.98
CA VAL A 85 -1.05 0.20 -0.28
C VAL A 85 -1.59 1.33 0.59
N LEU A 86 -2.81 1.17 1.06
CA LEU A 86 -3.49 2.04 1.99
C LEU A 86 -4.09 1.17 3.09
N ALA A 87 -3.60 1.30 4.33
CA ALA A 87 -4.15 0.61 5.50
C ALA A 87 -5.05 1.57 6.26
N ILE A 88 -6.26 1.14 6.62
CA ILE A 88 -7.27 1.95 7.32
C ILE A 88 -7.84 1.14 8.46
N ARG A 89 -7.88 1.73 9.66
CA ARG A 89 -8.56 1.16 10.82
C ARG A 89 -10.01 1.64 10.86
N VAL A 90 -10.94 0.71 10.89
CA VAL A 90 -12.39 0.95 10.92
C VAL A 90 -13.02 0.32 12.16
N PRO A 91 -14.22 0.76 12.60
CA PRO A 91 -14.96 0.11 13.68
C PRO A 91 -15.29 -1.35 13.36
N ARG A 92 -15.37 -2.20 14.39
CA ARG A 92 -15.86 -3.57 14.26
C ARG A 92 -17.38 -3.63 14.40
N ASP A 93 -18.08 -3.06 13.41
CA ASP A 93 -19.55 -3.08 13.34
C ASP A 93 -20.02 -4.09 12.29
N ASP A 94 -20.64 -5.19 12.70
CA ASP A 94 -21.13 -6.25 11.80
C ASP A 94 -22.42 -5.88 11.05
N THR A 95 -23.08 -4.78 11.43
CA THR A 95 -24.25 -4.25 10.72
C THR A 95 -23.85 -3.34 9.55
N ALA A 96 -22.70 -2.68 9.68
CA ALA A 96 -22.16 -1.77 8.68
C ALA A 96 -21.06 -2.40 7.80
N PHE A 97 -20.23 -3.27 8.38
CA PHE A 97 -19.12 -3.89 7.68
C PHE A 97 -19.56 -5.18 6.98
N SER A 98 -19.22 -5.32 5.70
CA SER A 98 -19.52 -6.53 4.93
C SER A 98 -18.33 -6.97 4.09
N ALA A 99 -18.15 -8.29 3.96
CA ALA A 99 -17.16 -8.88 3.10
C ALA A 99 -17.62 -10.24 2.57
N PRO A 100 -17.18 -10.66 1.35
CA PRO A 100 -17.50 -11.97 0.83
C PRO A 100 -16.84 -13.06 1.68
N THR A 101 -17.60 -14.10 2.02
CA THR A 101 -17.13 -15.24 2.82
C THR A 101 -16.70 -16.44 1.96
N ASP A 102 -17.06 -16.42 0.67
CA ASP A 102 -16.82 -17.46 -0.32
C ASP A 102 -15.55 -17.18 -1.14
N VAL A 103 -14.45 -16.90 -0.44
CA VAL A 103 -13.15 -16.56 -1.02
C VAL A 103 -12.09 -17.50 -0.46
N SER A 104 -11.46 -18.28 -1.35
CA SER A 104 -10.37 -19.19 -0.96
C SER A 104 -9.09 -18.40 -0.66
N LEU A 105 -8.68 -18.37 0.60
CA LEU A 105 -7.45 -17.73 1.07
C LEU A 105 -6.51 -18.77 1.70
N PRO A 106 -5.18 -18.55 1.68
CA PRO A 106 -4.24 -19.37 2.43
C PRO A 106 -4.58 -19.37 3.93
N GLN A 107 -4.16 -20.43 4.64
CA GLN A 107 -4.36 -20.53 6.08
C GLN A 107 -3.75 -19.33 6.82
N GLY A 108 -4.51 -18.74 7.75
CA GLY A 108 -4.07 -17.59 8.55
C GLY A 108 -4.08 -16.25 7.80
N VAL A 109 -4.63 -16.21 6.59
CA VAL A 109 -4.79 -14.99 5.78
C VAL A 109 -6.27 -14.61 5.75
N SER A 110 -6.56 -13.32 5.83
CA SER A 110 -7.92 -12.78 5.82
C SER A 110 -8.00 -11.53 4.94
N LEU A 111 -9.19 -11.21 4.42
CA LEU A 111 -9.39 -10.00 3.60
C LEU A 111 -9.13 -8.70 4.40
N TYR A 112 -9.29 -8.78 5.71
CA TYR A 112 -9.04 -7.72 6.67
C TYR A 112 -8.55 -8.36 7.97
N TYR A 113 -7.92 -7.57 8.84
CA TYR A 113 -7.60 -7.99 10.20
C TYR A 113 -8.78 -7.67 11.12
N ASP A 114 -9.30 -8.65 11.85
CA ASP A 114 -10.35 -8.49 12.88
C ASP A 114 -9.70 -8.47 14.27
N ASP A 115 -9.95 -7.41 15.04
CA ASP A 115 -9.43 -7.24 16.41
C ASP A 115 -10.60 -7.08 17.40
N PRO A 116 -11.15 -8.19 17.92
CA PRO A 116 -12.24 -8.12 18.88
C PRO A 116 -11.82 -7.52 20.22
N ALA A 117 -10.53 -7.52 20.56
CA ALA A 117 -10.05 -6.95 21.83
C ALA A 117 -10.08 -5.41 21.81
N ARG A 118 -9.95 -4.80 20.63
CA ARG A 118 -10.01 -3.35 20.43
C ARG A 118 -11.30 -2.87 19.77
N ASP A 119 -12.20 -3.80 19.45
CA ASP A 119 -13.44 -3.52 18.71
C ASP A 119 -13.19 -2.79 17.38
N THR A 120 -12.14 -3.22 16.65
CA THR A 120 -11.77 -2.61 15.36
C THR A 120 -11.42 -3.66 14.30
N ARG A 121 -11.37 -3.20 13.05
CA ARG A 121 -10.83 -3.93 11.91
C ARG A 121 -9.77 -3.09 11.22
N ILE A 122 -8.85 -3.73 10.50
CA ILE A 122 -7.94 -3.05 9.57
C ILE A 122 -8.11 -3.63 8.18
N VAL A 123 -8.42 -2.78 7.22
CA VAL A 123 -8.50 -3.11 5.80
C VAL A 123 -7.25 -2.55 5.11
N VAL A 124 -6.62 -3.37 4.27
CA VAL A 124 -5.47 -2.96 3.45
C VAL A 124 -5.84 -3.06 1.99
N LEU A 125 -5.67 -1.96 1.27
CA LEU A 125 -6.08 -1.84 -0.13
C LEU A 125 -4.84 -1.57 -0.99
N TYR A 126 -4.78 -2.18 -2.16
CA TYR A 126 -3.78 -1.84 -3.17
C TYR A 126 -4.10 -0.43 -3.67
N ASN A 127 -3.20 0.53 -3.40
CA ASN A 127 -3.49 1.95 -3.54
C ASN A 127 -3.24 2.43 -4.98
N ARG A 128 -4.06 1.91 -5.90
CA ARG A 128 -4.15 2.34 -7.29
C ARG A 128 -5.62 2.38 -7.66
N CYS A 129 -6.16 3.57 -7.91
CA CYS A 129 -7.54 3.73 -8.35
C CYS A 129 -7.82 2.88 -9.59
N THR A 130 -8.95 2.18 -9.59
CA THR A 130 -9.37 1.29 -10.68
C THR A 130 -9.85 2.01 -11.93
N HIS A 131 -9.96 3.34 -11.91
CA HIS A 131 -10.20 4.16 -13.10
C HIS A 131 -8.91 4.36 -13.91
N LEU A 132 -7.97 5.17 -13.40
CA LEU A 132 -6.74 5.56 -14.11
C LEU A 132 -5.47 5.51 -13.23
N CYS A 133 -5.46 4.62 -12.22
CA CYS A 133 -4.26 4.27 -11.44
C CYS A 133 -3.58 5.39 -10.63
N CYS A 134 -4.28 6.51 -10.43
CA CYS A 134 -3.91 7.48 -9.41
C CYS A 134 -3.90 6.85 -8.02
N SER A 135 -3.10 7.40 -7.11
CA SER A 135 -3.20 7.05 -5.70
C SER A 135 -4.51 7.62 -5.15
N ALA A 136 -5.25 6.80 -4.41
CA ALA A 136 -6.36 7.26 -3.61
C ALA A 136 -5.86 7.64 -2.20
N SER A 137 -6.60 8.52 -1.55
CA SER A 137 -6.25 9.10 -0.25
C SER A 137 -7.33 8.82 0.79
N TRP A 138 -6.91 8.76 2.05
CA TRP A 138 -7.78 8.64 3.22
C TRP A 138 -7.61 9.89 4.08
N HIS A 139 -8.64 10.73 4.13
CA HIS A 139 -8.74 11.94 4.98
C HIS A 139 -7.54 12.90 4.90
N THR A 140 -6.79 12.90 3.79
CA THR A 140 -5.74 13.91 3.55
C THR A 140 -6.31 15.22 3.04
N SER A 141 -7.55 15.19 2.54
CA SER A 141 -8.33 16.35 2.11
C SER A 141 -9.81 16.02 2.28
N PRO A 142 -10.64 16.99 2.68
CA PRO A 142 -12.08 16.78 2.80
C PRO A 142 -12.71 16.54 1.42
N VAL A 143 -13.66 15.62 1.34
CA VAL A 143 -14.45 15.41 0.11
C VAL A 143 -15.49 16.54 0.02
N PRO A 144 -15.56 17.29 -1.09
CA PRO A 144 -16.58 18.33 -1.27
C PRO A 144 -18.01 17.77 -1.18
N ASP A 145 -18.93 18.49 -0.51
CA ASP A 145 -20.34 18.09 -0.33
C ASP A 145 -21.05 17.64 -1.62
N ARG A 146 -20.70 18.28 -2.75
CA ARG A 146 -21.25 17.94 -4.08
C ARG A 146 -20.88 16.54 -4.59
N LEU A 147 -19.99 15.83 -3.90
CA LEU A 147 -19.50 14.49 -4.23
C LEU A 147 -20.02 13.42 -3.25
N HIS A 148 -21.00 13.74 -2.40
CA HIS A 148 -21.65 12.79 -1.49
C HIS A 148 -22.92 12.17 -2.10
N ASP A 149 -23.10 12.26 -3.43
CA ASP A 149 -24.16 11.64 -4.22
C ASP A 149 -23.85 10.18 -4.56
N TYR A 150 -23.74 9.36 -3.52
CA TYR A 150 -23.31 7.96 -3.62
C TYR A 150 -24.31 7.07 -4.39
N VAL A 151 -23.77 6.14 -5.18
CA VAL A 151 -24.54 5.19 -6.01
C VAL A 151 -24.77 3.82 -5.34
N GLY A 152 -24.42 3.67 -4.06
CA GLY A 152 -24.53 2.42 -3.33
C GLY A 152 -24.38 2.56 -1.81
N SER A 153 -24.36 1.42 -1.12
CA SER A 153 -24.13 1.37 0.33
C SER A 153 -22.79 2.01 0.67
N THR A 154 -22.83 3.05 1.51
CA THR A 154 -21.64 3.83 1.90
C THR A 154 -21.66 4.05 3.41
N PRO A 155 -21.63 2.99 4.23
CA PRO A 155 -21.76 3.09 5.68
C PRO A 155 -20.67 3.94 6.33
N THR A 156 -19.47 4.03 5.74
CA THR A 156 -18.40 4.92 6.23
C THR A 156 -18.92 6.35 6.40
N TYR A 157 -19.70 6.83 5.43
CA TYR A 157 -20.36 8.13 5.51
C TYR A 157 -21.76 8.06 6.14
N GLN A 158 -22.62 7.17 5.66
CA GLN A 158 -24.05 7.14 6.01
C GLN A 158 -24.32 6.76 7.48
N VAL A 159 -23.43 5.98 8.10
CA VAL A 159 -23.55 5.53 9.49
C VAL A 159 -22.59 6.31 10.39
N PHE A 160 -21.35 6.52 9.94
CA PHE A 160 -20.29 7.06 10.80
C PHE A 160 -19.90 8.52 10.48
N GLY A 161 -20.40 9.11 9.40
CA GLY A 161 -20.11 10.49 9.03
C GLY A 161 -18.68 10.74 8.54
N GLU A 162 -17.93 9.67 8.22
CA GLU A 162 -16.57 9.76 7.72
C GLU A 162 -16.57 9.73 6.18
N ASP A 163 -15.72 10.54 5.57
CA ASP A 163 -15.55 10.49 4.11
C ASP A 163 -14.96 9.12 3.69
N PRO A 164 -15.47 8.48 2.63
CA PRO A 164 -14.84 7.31 2.03
C PRO A 164 -13.47 7.63 1.46
N ILE A 165 -12.76 6.59 1.00
CA ILE A 165 -11.48 6.76 0.29
C ILE A 165 -11.74 7.58 -0.97
N TRP A 166 -10.97 8.65 -1.17
CA TRP A 166 -11.16 9.55 -2.32
C TRP A 166 -9.92 9.60 -3.21
N CYS A 167 -10.12 9.34 -4.50
CA CYS A 167 -9.15 9.56 -5.56
C CYS A 167 -9.46 10.87 -6.30
N GLN A 168 -8.71 11.91 -5.97
CA GLN A 168 -8.95 13.29 -6.45
C GLN A 168 -8.77 13.49 -7.95
N CYS A 169 -8.11 12.56 -8.67
CA CYS A 169 -7.87 12.71 -10.11
C CYS A 169 -9.17 12.85 -10.92
N HIS A 170 -10.20 12.06 -10.57
CA HIS A 170 -11.48 12.05 -11.27
C HIS A 170 -12.63 11.71 -10.32
N ASP A 171 -12.48 12.06 -9.03
CA ASP A 171 -13.52 11.93 -8.00
C ASP A 171 -14.06 10.51 -7.74
N ALA A 172 -13.29 9.48 -8.08
CA ALA A 172 -13.64 8.11 -7.70
C ALA A 172 -13.55 7.94 -6.18
N GLN A 173 -14.58 7.36 -5.56
CA GLN A 173 -14.59 7.05 -4.13
C GLN A 173 -14.85 5.58 -3.85
N TYR A 174 -14.28 5.07 -2.76
CA TYR A 174 -14.38 3.67 -2.35
C TYR A 174 -14.69 3.54 -0.86
N ASP A 175 -15.68 2.72 -0.51
CA ASP A 175 -16.04 2.50 0.90
C ASP A 175 -15.24 1.30 1.47
N PRO A 176 -14.35 1.52 2.46
CA PRO A 176 -13.52 0.46 3.04
C PRO A 176 -14.29 -0.54 3.90
N MET A 177 -15.51 -0.21 4.35
CA MET A 177 -16.35 -1.11 5.15
C MET A 177 -17.21 -2.04 4.29
N VAL A 178 -17.31 -1.80 2.98
CA VAL A 178 -18.05 -2.65 2.04
C VAL A 178 -17.07 -3.32 1.08
N LEU A 179 -16.64 -4.54 1.41
CA LEU A 179 -15.83 -5.34 0.50
C LEU A 179 -16.74 -6.13 -0.44
N THR A 180 -16.45 -6.09 -1.73
CA THR A 180 -17.25 -6.76 -2.77
C THR A 180 -16.36 -7.43 -3.81
N LYS A 181 -16.94 -8.37 -4.55
CA LYS A 181 -16.28 -9.08 -5.65
C LYS A 181 -16.26 -8.18 -6.89
N GLY A 182 -15.09 -8.09 -7.52
CA GLY A 182 -14.85 -7.41 -8.78
C GLY A 182 -14.31 -8.38 -9.83
N ARG A 183 -14.29 -7.93 -11.09
CA ARG A 183 -13.72 -8.69 -12.21
C ARG A 183 -12.57 -7.93 -12.83
N HIS A 184 -11.41 -8.57 -12.95
CA HIS A 184 -10.23 -7.96 -13.54
C HIS A 184 -10.48 -7.69 -15.03
N PRO A 185 -10.23 -6.48 -15.55
CA PRO A 185 -10.69 -6.08 -16.89
C PRO A 185 -10.05 -6.89 -18.03
N ARG A 186 -8.80 -7.33 -17.87
CA ARG A 186 -8.07 -8.10 -18.90
C ARG A 186 -8.26 -9.60 -18.80
N SER A 187 -8.00 -10.18 -17.63
CA SER A 187 -8.06 -11.64 -17.40
C SER A 187 -9.45 -12.17 -17.08
N GLY A 188 -10.41 -11.31 -16.72
CA GLY A 188 -11.71 -11.73 -16.22
C GLY A 188 -11.65 -12.43 -14.85
N LEU A 189 -10.50 -12.44 -14.18
CA LEU A 189 -10.31 -13.05 -12.87
C LEU A 189 -11.16 -12.33 -11.82
N GLU A 190 -11.85 -13.09 -10.97
CA GLU A 190 -12.53 -12.55 -9.80
C GLU A 190 -11.52 -12.15 -8.72
N TYR A 191 -11.77 -11.00 -8.08
CA TYR A 191 -11.00 -10.51 -6.94
C TYR A 191 -11.91 -9.80 -5.94
N VAL A 192 -11.40 -9.46 -4.75
CA VAL A 192 -12.14 -8.68 -3.76
C VAL A 192 -11.54 -7.30 -3.58
N GLY A 193 -12.38 -6.28 -3.38
CA GLY A 193 -11.94 -4.93 -3.07
C GLY A 193 -13.01 -4.09 -2.37
N ALA A 194 -12.63 -2.90 -1.91
CA ALA A 194 -13.55 -1.90 -1.38
C ALA A 194 -14.48 -1.40 -2.49
N ALA A 195 -15.79 -1.40 -2.24
CA ALA A 195 -16.80 -1.05 -3.25
C ALA A 195 -16.59 0.37 -3.76
N ASN A 196 -16.71 0.56 -5.07
CA ASN A 196 -16.82 1.90 -5.63
C ASN A 196 -18.21 2.45 -5.30
N VAL A 197 -18.26 3.67 -4.77
CA VAL A 197 -19.51 4.32 -4.32
C VAL A 197 -19.79 5.65 -5.00
N HIS A 198 -18.81 6.22 -5.70
CA HIS A 198 -18.96 7.45 -6.47
C HIS A 198 -17.88 7.54 -7.56
N GLY A 199 -18.14 8.33 -8.60
CA GLY A 199 -17.19 8.69 -9.66
C GLY A 199 -17.10 7.64 -10.78
N PRO A 200 -16.13 7.80 -11.70
CA PRO A 200 -16.07 7.03 -12.96
C PRO A 200 -15.41 5.66 -12.83
N ALA A 201 -14.89 5.30 -11.65
CA ALA A 201 -14.37 3.96 -11.45
C ALA A 201 -15.52 2.94 -11.48
N ASP A 202 -15.34 1.85 -12.20
CA ASP A 202 -16.37 0.83 -12.48
C ASP A 202 -16.12 -0.48 -11.71
N ARG A 203 -15.14 -0.48 -10.81
CA ARG A 203 -14.64 -1.69 -10.14
C ARG A 203 -14.17 -1.41 -8.72
N PRO A 204 -14.25 -2.39 -7.81
CA PRO A 204 -13.77 -2.25 -6.43
C PRO A 204 -12.26 -1.98 -6.35
N LEU A 205 -11.80 -1.20 -5.37
CA LEU A 205 -10.38 -0.98 -5.10
C LEU A 205 -9.79 -2.26 -4.44
N PRO A 206 -8.86 -2.99 -5.09
CA PRO A 206 -8.51 -4.33 -4.64
C PRO A 206 -7.95 -4.37 -3.22
N VAL A 207 -8.37 -5.38 -2.46
CA VAL A 207 -7.81 -5.65 -1.14
C VAL A 207 -6.47 -6.36 -1.26
N VAL A 208 -5.58 -6.09 -0.32
CA VAL A 208 -4.39 -6.90 -0.05
C VAL A 208 -4.74 -7.75 1.17
N PRO A 209 -5.02 -9.06 0.99
CA PRO A 209 -5.28 -9.93 2.11
C PRO A 209 -4.11 -9.91 3.10
N VAL A 210 -4.40 -9.90 4.38
CA VAL A 210 -3.42 -9.73 5.43
C VAL A 210 -3.34 -10.92 6.37
N ARG A 211 -2.19 -11.02 7.01
CA ARG A 211 -1.93 -11.81 8.20
C ARG A 211 -1.16 -10.93 9.18
N VAL A 212 -1.23 -11.27 10.46
CA VAL A 212 -0.53 -10.51 11.51
C VAL A 212 0.44 -11.43 12.23
N GLU A 213 1.69 -10.99 12.36
CA GLU A 213 2.72 -11.70 13.11
C GLU A 213 3.40 -10.74 14.09
N SER A 214 3.31 -11.02 15.39
CA SER A 214 3.90 -10.14 16.44
C SER A 214 3.47 -8.67 16.27
N ASP A 215 2.16 -8.47 16.08
CA ASP A 215 1.49 -7.19 15.78
C ASP A 215 1.85 -6.54 14.44
N ILE A 216 2.78 -7.10 13.66
CA ILE A 216 3.17 -6.55 12.35
C ILE A 216 2.16 -6.97 11.30
N LEU A 217 1.66 -5.98 10.56
CA LEU A 217 0.75 -6.16 9.45
C LEU A 217 1.52 -6.63 8.21
N LYS A 218 1.17 -7.81 7.71
CA LYS A 218 1.83 -8.44 6.56
C LYS A 218 0.81 -8.69 5.45
N GLY A 219 1.09 -8.19 4.26
CA GLY A 219 0.26 -8.41 3.08
C GLY A 219 0.60 -9.74 2.40
N THR A 220 -0.40 -10.39 1.81
CA THR A 220 -0.28 -11.66 1.11
C THR A 220 -0.68 -11.51 -0.35
N MET A 221 0.16 -12.00 -1.25
CA MET A 221 -0.16 -12.04 -2.68
C MET A 221 -0.88 -13.36 -3.00
N VAL A 222 -2.21 -13.34 -2.85
CA VAL A 222 -3.04 -14.52 -3.16
C VAL A 222 -3.04 -14.84 -4.66
N ASP A 223 -3.10 -13.80 -5.50
CA ASP A 223 -2.91 -13.88 -6.93
C ASP A 223 -2.38 -12.53 -7.42
N SER A 224 -1.21 -12.52 -8.06
CA SER A 224 -0.59 -11.28 -8.55
C SER A 224 -1.47 -10.54 -9.57
N ARG A 225 -2.35 -11.27 -10.27
CA ARG A 225 -3.23 -10.73 -11.30
C ARG A 225 -4.33 -9.83 -10.72
N TRP A 226 -4.64 -9.91 -9.41
CA TRP A 226 -5.57 -8.96 -8.77
C TRP A 226 -5.10 -7.51 -8.92
N TYR A 227 -3.78 -7.30 -8.98
CA TYR A 227 -3.14 -5.99 -8.96
C TYR A 227 -2.66 -5.52 -10.35
N ALA A 228 -2.79 -6.37 -11.36
CA ALA A 228 -2.21 -6.19 -12.69
C ALA A 228 -3.17 -5.51 -13.68
N TYR A 229 -3.81 -4.41 -13.27
CA TYR A 229 -4.71 -3.61 -14.12
C TYR A 229 -4.15 -2.24 -14.47
N CYS A 230 -3.13 -1.77 -13.76
CA CYS A 230 -2.38 -0.58 -14.17
C CYS A 230 -1.36 -0.94 -15.26
N GLY A 231 -1.21 -0.05 -16.25
CA GLY A 231 -0.33 -0.26 -17.40
C GLY A 231 -1.09 -0.31 -18.71
#